data_AF-A0A507WFH4-F1
#
_entry.id   AF-A0A507WFH4-F1
#
_cell.length_a   1.000
_cell.length_b   1.000
_cell.length_c   1.000
_cell.angle_alpha   90.00
_cell.angle_beta   90.00
_cell.angle_gamma   90.00
#
_symmetry.space_group_name_H-M   'P 1'
#
loop_
_entity.id
_entity.type
_entity.pdbx_description
1 polymer ?
#
loop_
_entity_poly.entity_id
_entity_poly.type
_entity_poly.pdbx_seq_one_letter_code
_entity_poly.pdbx_strand_id
1 'polypeptide(L)'
;MKRFFGWLALLMAFSAVVWGAEPDINFFSNQPIPEAALVHTPEPKPDWLLYGAPVALLAFFFVFCLIVKWLIPFKETDMHFDLHDLPVAAQRGIGIAVVLFGIAFCFGGLEAHYQMSLHGSAEAYFQQMGVGKLIAFTHAHLFGFTTSFFIIGIPFSLHFNRLKPYQWIFPLGLAASCTDVISWWGIKYVSPHFEYVTWWCGLVFSVCYLWMLVGLVRVLFFPRVKWFPDFINEDRQKKWDEGHKKQR
;
A
#
# COMPACT_ATOMS: atom_id res chain seq x y z
N MET A 1 50.07 28.53 -19.51
CA MET A 1 49.28 27.35 -19.93
C MET A 1 49.99 26.01 -19.74
N LYS A 2 51.24 25.79 -20.20
CA LYS A 2 51.95 24.50 -20.04
C LYS A 2 52.07 23.98 -18.59
N ARG A 3 52.29 24.88 -17.62
CA ARG A 3 52.37 24.50 -16.19
C ARG A 3 51.03 24.04 -15.61
N PHE A 4 49.90 24.59 -16.06
CA PHE A 4 48.56 24.25 -15.55
C PHE A 4 48.12 22.85 -15.99
N PHE A 5 48.41 22.47 -17.23
CA PHE A 5 48.18 21.10 -17.73
C PHE A 5 49.05 20.06 -17.03
N GLY A 6 50.28 20.41 -16.65
CA GLY A 6 51.15 19.53 -15.87
C GLY A 6 50.57 19.20 -14.50
N TRP A 7 50.04 20.20 -13.79
CA TRP A 7 49.39 19.99 -12.48
C TRP A 7 48.09 19.19 -12.60
N LEU A 8 47.29 19.40 -13.65
CA LEU A 8 46.06 18.64 -13.88
C LEU A 8 46.34 17.15 -14.15
N ALA A 9 47.36 16.84 -14.96
CA ALA A 9 47.78 15.48 -15.23
C ALA A 9 48.32 14.77 -13.98
N LEU A 10 49.05 15.52 -13.13
CA LEU A 10 49.57 15.01 -11.85
C LEU A 10 48.44 14.73 -10.85
N LEU A 11 47.43 15.60 -10.78
CA LEU A 11 46.24 15.41 -9.95
C LEU A 11 45.39 14.21 -10.41
N MET A 12 45.23 14.04 -11.73
CA MET A 12 44.54 12.88 -12.32
C MET A 12 45.29 11.58 -12.02
N ALA A 13 46.62 11.56 -12.18
CA ALA A 13 47.44 10.39 -11.85
C ALA A 13 47.39 10.07 -10.35
N PHE A 14 47.41 11.09 -9.48
CA PHE A 14 47.27 10.88 -8.04
C PHE A 14 45.89 10.35 -7.66
N SER A 15 44.82 10.83 -8.32
CA SER A 15 43.46 10.32 -8.08
C SER A 15 43.29 8.85 -8.48
N ALA A 16 43.93 8.40 -9.55
CA ALA A 16 43.91 7.00 -9.98
C ALA A 16 44.62 6.07 -8.99
N VAL A 17 45.75 6.52 -8.42
CA VAL A 17 46.49 5.77 -7.38
C VAL A 17 45.72 5.75 -6.05
N VAL A 18 45.09 6.85 -5.66
CA VAL A 18 44.29 6.94 -4.42
C VAL A 18 43.00 6.12 -4.50
N TRP A 19 42.42 5.93 -5.69
CA TRP A 19 41.21 5.12 -5.92
C TRP A 19 41.48 3.64 -6.21
N GLY A 20 42.71 3.16 -6.00
CA GLY A 20 43.01 1.72 -6.05
C GLY A 20 42.97 1.11 -7.44
N ALA A 21 43.26 1.89 -8.49
CA ALA A 21 43.48 1.30 -9.81
C ALA A 21 44.78 0.47 -9.75
N GLU A 22 44.66 -0.85 -9.70
CA GLU A 22 45.82 -1.73 -9.82
C GLU A 22 46.51 -1.50 -11.18
N PRO A 23 47.85 -1.36 -11.21
CA PRO A 23 48.59 -0.92 -12.39
C PRO A 23 48.54 -1.90 -13.59
N ASP A 24 48.01 -3.11 -13.39
CA ASP A 24 48.01 -4.20 -14.40
C ASP A 24 46.63 -4.49 -15.01
N ILE A 25 45.57 -3.75 -14.69
CA ILE A 25 44.24 -4.00 -15.29
C ILE A 25 44.18 -3.37 -16.69
N ASN A 26 44.54 -4.17 -17.70
CA ASN A 26 44.39 -3.80 -19.10
C ASN A 26 42.98 -4.14 -19.61
N PHE A 27 42.02 -3.23 -19.39
CA PHE A 27 40.60 -3.37 -19.75
C PHE A 27 40.32 -3.74 -21.22
N PHE A 28 41.29 -3.51 -22.13
CA PHE A 28 41.16 -3.75 -23.57
C PHE A 28 42.10 -4.84 -24.09
N SER A 29 42.65 -5.68 -23.20
CA SER A 29 43.49 -6.80 -23.63
C SER A 29 42.65 -7.90 -24.30
N ASN A 30 43.19 -8.51 -25.36
CA ASN A 30 42.59 -9.69 -26.00
C ASN A 30 42.94 -11.00 -25.26
N GLN A 31 43.57 -10.95 -24.08
CA GLN A 31 43.87 -12.15 -23.32
C GLN A 31 42.62 -12.65 -22.57
N PRO A 32 42.42 -13.98 -22.46
CA PRO A 32 41.30 -14.53 -21.71
C PRO A 32 41.38 -14.07 -20.25
N ILE A 33 40.27 -13.57 -19.71
CA ILE A 33 40.19 -13.19 -18.30
C ILE A 33 40.40 -14.47 -17.47
N PRO A 34 41.35 -14.48 -16.51
CA PRO A 34 41.56 -15.63 -15.63
C PRO A 34 40.27 -15.98 -14.90
N GLU A 35 39.94 -17.28 -14.78
CA GLU A 35 38.72 -17.75 -14.13
C GLU A 35 38.59 -17.23 -12.69
N ALA A 36 39.71 -17.08 -11.98
CA ALA A 36 39.77 -16.49 -10.63
C ALA A 36 39.40 -14.99 -10.56
N ALA A 37 39.37 -14.29 -11.70
CA ALA A 37 38.96 -12.89 -11.82
C ALA A 37 37.52 -12.74 -12.38
N LEU A 38 36.84 -13.84 -12.70
CA LEU A 38 35.44 -13.82 -13.10
C LEU A 38 34.56 -13.63 -11.86
N VAL A 39 33.89 -12.48 -11.79
CA VAL A 39 32.79 -12.29 -10.84
C VAL A 39 31.62 -13.13 -11.33
N HIS A 40 31.37 -14.28 -10.70
CA HIS A 40 30.18 -15.07 -10.96
C HIS A 40 28.95 -14.28 -10.50
N THR A 41 28.25 -13.67 -11.45
CA THR A 41 26.92 -13.12 -11.18
C THR A 41 25.97 -14.29 -10.93
N PRO A 42 25.04 -14.17 -9.96
CA PRO A 42 24.00 -15.17 -9.78
C PRO A 42 23.30 -15.44 -11.11
N GLU A 43 22.93 -16.69 -11.36
CA GLU A 43 22.11 -17.00 -12.54
C GLU A 43 20.85 -16.12 -12.55
N PRO A 44 20.45 -15.62 -13.72
CA PRO A 44 19.23 -14.84 -13.84
C PRO A 44 18.04 -15.67 -13.35
N LYS A 45 17.20 -15.05 -12.53
CA LYS A 45 16.00 -15.73 -12.02
C LYS A 45 15.11 -16.14 -13.20
N PRO A 46 14.46 -17.32 -13.13
CA PRO A 46 13.54 -17.75 -14.17
C PRO A 46 12.34 -16.80 -14.28
N ASP A 47 11.82 -16.62 -15.49
CA ASP A 47 10.72 -15.69 -15.82
C ASP A 47 9.47 -15.91 -14.96
N TRP A 48 9.20 -17.15 -14.56
CA TRP A 48 8.10 -17.47 -13.65
C TRP A 48 8.24 -16.75 -12.30
N LEU A 49 9.43 -16.66 -11.72
CA LEU A 49 9.64 -15.95 -10.45
C LEU A 49 9.63 -14.43 -10.63
N LEU A 50 10.06 -13.95 -11.80
CA LEU A 50 10.09 -12.52 -12.12
C LEU A 50 8.70 -11.95 -12.43
N TYR A 51 7.86 -12.67 -13.17
CA TYR A 51 6.59 -12.16 -13.68
C TYR A 51 5.39 -13.02 -13.27
N GLY A 52 5.55 -14.34 -13.35
CA GLY A 52 4.48 -15.27 -13.03
C GLY A 52 4.03 -15.20 -11.57
N ALA A 53 4.98 -15.14 -10.64
CA ALA A 53 4.69 -15.09 -9.21
C ALA A 53 4.01 -13.78 -8.77
N PRO A 54 4.45 -12.57 -9.20
CA PRO A 54 3.69 -11.34 -8.98
C PRO A 54 2.28 -11.38 -9.57
N VAL A 55 2.11 -11.91 -10.80
CA VAL A 55 0.80 -12.06 -11.44
C VAL A 55 -0.09 -13.02 -10.66
N ALA A 56 0.47 -14.12 -10.15
CA ALA A 56 -0.26 -15.07 -9.32
C ALA A 56 -0.74 -14.44 -8.01
N LEU A 57 0.07 -13.58 -7.38
CA LEU A 57 -0.34 -12.84 -6.18
C LEU A 57 -1.45 -11.81 -6.49
N LEU A 58 -1.37 -11.14 -7.64
CA LEU A 58 -2.45 -10.27 -8.08
C LEU A 58 -3.75 -11.05 -8.38
N ALA A 59 -3.63 -12.24 -8.98
CA ALA A 59 -4.77 -13.14 -9.18
C ALA A 59 -5.37 -13.60 -7.84
N PHE A 60 -4.52 -13.88 -6.84
CA PHE A 60 -4.96 -14.20 -5.47
C PHE A 60 -5.83 -13.09 -4.90
N PHE A 61 -5.48 -11.80 -5.07
CA PHE A 61 -6.32 -10.69 -4.61
C PHE A 61 -7.75 -10.76 -5.18
N PHE A 62 -7.89 -10.94 -6.50
CA PHE A 62 -9.21 -11.04 -7.13
C PHE A 62 -9.98 -12.30 -6.67
N VAL A 63 -9.30 -13.44 -6.57
CA VAL A 63 -9.89 -14.68 -6.05
C VAL A 63 -10.35 -14.50 -4.61
N PHE A 64 -9.57 -13.82 -3.77
CA PHE A 64 -9.93 -13.54 -2.39
C PHE A 64 -11.18 -12.66 -2.31
N CYS A 65 -11.27 -11.60 -3.12
CA CYS A 65 -12.50 -10.79 -3.22
C CYS A 65 -13.70 -11.62 -3.70
N LEU A 66 -13.52 -12.53 -4.66
CA LEU A 66 -14.58 -13.42 -5.14
C LEU A 66 -15.03 -14.41 -4.05
N ILE A 67 -14.10 -14.95 -3.27
CA ILE A 67 -14.41 -15.82 -2.13
C ILE A 67 -15.22 -15.04 -1.10
N VAL A 68 -14.82 -13.81 -0.76
CA VAL A 68 -15.58 -12.94 0.16
C VAL A 68 -16.99 -12.68 -0.37
N LYS A 69 -17.14 -12.39 -1.67
CA LYS A 69 -18.45 -12.22 -2.31
C LYS A 69 -19.33 -13.46 -2.16
N TRP A 70 -18.73 -14.63 -2.36
CA TRP A 70 -19.43 -15.91 -2.36
C TRP A 70 -19.86 -16.31 -0.95
N LEU A 71 -18.98 -16.14 0.04
CA LEU A 71 -19.26 -16.46 1.44
C LEU A 71 -20.20 -15.45 2.09
N ILE A 72 -20.09 -14.17 1.75
CA ILE A 72 -20.84 -13.07 2.35
C ILE A 72 -21.52 -12.25 1.24
N PRO A 73 -22.64 -12.76 0.67
CA PRO A 73 -23.36 -12.05 -0.37
C PRO A 73 -24.04 -10.80 0.20
N PHE A 74 -24.13 -9.75 -0.61
CA PHE A 74 -24.83 -8.53 -0.25
C PHE A 74 -26.30 -8.81 0.08
N LYS A 75 -26.74 -8.31 1.24
CA LYS A 75 -28.13 -8.33 1.69
C LYS A 75 -28.49 -6.93 2.16
N GLU A 76 -29.59 -6.38 1.66
CA GLU A 76 -30.16 -5.15 2.22
C GLU A 76 -30.73 -5.50 3.59
N THR A 77 -30.39 -4.71 4.60
CA THR A 77 -30.84 -4.92 5.99
C THR A 77 -31.83 -3.83 6.39
N ASP A 78 -32.79 -4.17 7.24
CA ASP A 78 -33.76 -3.23 7.83
C ASP A 78 -33.14 -2.28 8.87
N MET A 79 -31.85 -2.45 9.17
CA MET A 79 -31.16 -1.63 10.15
C MET A 79 -31.10 -0.18 9.66
N HIS A 80 -31.65 0.75 10.45
CA HIS A 80 -31.44 2.18 10.25
C HIS A 80 -30.37 2.63 11.24
N PHE A 81 -29.20 3.00 10.75
CA PHE A 81 -28.09 3.46 11.58
C PHE A 81 -27.62 4.82 11.10
N ASP A 82 -27.92 5.85 11.88
CA ASP A 82 -27.33 7.17 11.70
C ASP A 82 -26.25 7.40 12.77
N LEU A 83 -25.10 7.90 12.33
CA LEU A 83 -23.99 8.28 13.21
C LEU A 83 -24.39 9.39 14.18
N HIS A 84 -25.35 10.22 13.79
CA HIS A 84 -25.89 11.32 14.61
C HIS A 84 -26.75 10.84 15.78
N ASP A 85 -27.27 9.62 15.73
CA ASP A 85 -28.11 9.05 16.79
C ASP A 85 -27.27 8.43 17.92
N LEU A 86 -25.95 8.33 17.74
CA LEU A 86 -25.05 7.77 18.77
C LEU A 86 -24.93 8.69 19.99
N PRO A 87 -24.64 8.15 21.19
CA PRO A 87 -24.29 8.97 22.35
C PRO A 87 -23.13 9.91 22.04
N VAL A 88 -23.18 11.14 22.58
CA VAL A 88 -22.17 12.19 22.32
C VAL A 88 -20.74 11.70 22.58
N ALA A 89 -20.53 10.86 23.60
CA ALA A 89 -19.22 10.27 23.88
C ALA A 89 -18.72 9.39 22.72
N ALA A 90 -19.59 8.57 22.13
CA ALA A 90 -19.24 7.71 21.00
C ALA A 90 -18.97 8.54 19.74
N GLN A 91 -19.79 9.55 19.45
CA GLN A 91 -19.55 10.47 18.32
C GLN A 91 -18.19 11.16 18.43
N ARG A 92 -17.87 11.70 19.61
CA ARG A 92 -16.57 12.34 19.88
C ARG A 92 -15.42 11.35 19.76
N GLY A 93 -15.58 10.14 20.31
CA GLY A 93 -14.58 9.08 20.24
C GLY A 93 -14.26 8.68 18.79
N ILE A 94 -15.29 8.39 18.00
CA ILE A 94 -15.14 8.06 16.57
C ILE A 94 -14.54 9.26 15.82
N GLY A 95 -15.04 10.47 16.04
CA GLY A 95 -14.53 11.68 15.37
C GLY A 95 -13.04 11.91 15.62
N ILE A 96 -12.58 11.83 16.87
CA ILE A 96 -11.16 11.97 17.21
C ILE A 96 -10.35 10.81 16.61
N ALA A 97 -10.84 9.57 16.71
CA ALA A 97 -10.15 8.41 16.16
C ALA A 97 -9.94 8.55 14.65
N VAL A 98 -10.98 8.94 13.90
CA VAL A 98 -10.91 9.15 12.44
C VAL A 98 -9.85 10.20 12.08
N VAL A 99 -9.77 11.31 12.82
CA VAL A 99 -8.76 12.35 12.59
C VAL A 99 -7.35 11.82 12.87
N LEU A 100 -7.14 11.15 14.01
CA LEU A 100 -5.84 10.59 14.37
C LEU A 100 -5.37 9.52 13.37
N PHE A 101 -6.29 8.68 12.89
CA PHE A 101 -6.04 7.68 11.85
C PHE A 101 -5.74 8.32 10.49
N GLY A 102 -6.33 9.48 10.17
CA GLY A 102 -5.95 10.28 9.00
C GLY A 102 -4.53 10.82 9.11
N ILE A 103 -4.16 11.36 10.27
CA ILE A 103 -2.79 11.82 10.54
C ILE A 103 -1.80 10.66 10.42
N ALA A 104 -2.10 9.52 11.06
CA ALA A 104 -1.25 8.32 10.99
C ALA A 104 -1.06 7.83 9.55
N PHE A 105 -2.12 7.87 8.73
CA PHE A 105 -2.04 7.53 7.31
C PHE A 105 -1.09 8.46 6.53
N CYS A 106 -1.14 9.77 6.77
CA CYS A 106 -0.19 10.71 6.17
C CYS A 106 1.26 10.41 6.58
N PHE A 107 1.50 10.11 7.86
CA PHE A 107 2.83 9.72 8.33
C PHE A 107 3.30 8.39 7.74
N GLY A 108 2.41 7.41 7.54
CA GLY A 108 2.75 6.16 6.85
C GLY A 108 3.19 6.39 5.40
N GLY A 109 2.50 7.28 4.68
CA GLY A 109 2.91 7.68 3.33
C GLY A 109 4.26 8.41 3.31
N LEU A 110 4.50 9.31 4.28
CA LEU A 110 5.78 10.00 4.43
C LEU A 110 6.92 9.02 4.80
N GLU A 111 6.65 8.05 5.67
CA GLU A 111 7.60 6.99 6.02
C GLU A 111 7.98 6.19 4.77
N ALA A 112 7.00 5.73 3.99
CA ALA A 112 7.26 5.01 2.74
C ALA A 112 8.14 5.84 1.79
N HIS A 113 7.78 7.11 1.55
CA HIS A 113 8.57 8.00 0.70
C HIS A 113 9.99 8.22 1.23
N TYR A 114 10.14 8.42 2.54
CA TYR A 114 11.44 8.59 3.18
C TYR A 114 12.32 7.34 3.03
N GLN A 115 11.76 6.15 3.29
CA GLN A 115 12.50 4.89 3.18
C GLN A 115 12.95 4.62 1.74
N MET A 116 12.08 4.91 0.75
CA MET A 116 12.44 4.77 -0.67
C MET A 116 13.53 5.77 -1.08
N SER A 117 13.46 7.01 -0.58
CA SER A 117 14.48 8.03 -0.87
C SER A 117 15.83 7.70 -0.23
N LEU A 118 15.82 7.14 0.98
CA LEU A 118 17.03 6.77 1.71
C LEU A 118 17.77 5.57 1.09
N HIS A 119 17.02 4.57 0.62
CA HIS A 119 17.61 3.33 0.09
C HIS A 119 17.71 3.33 -1.45
N GLY A 120 17.09 4.28 -2.14
CA GLY A 120 17.08 4.41 -3.60
C GLY A 120 16.09 3.51 -4.32
N SER A 121 15.80 2.32 -3.78
CA SER A 121 14.78 1.40 -4.32
C SER A 121 14.10 0.55 -3.24
N ALA A 122 12.92 0.02 -3.54
CA ALA A 122 12.24 -0.93 -2.67
C ALA A 122 13.07 -2.20 -2.47
N GLU A 123 13.72 -2.69 -3.53
CA GLU A 123 14.63 -3.83 -3.46
C GLU A 123 15.73 -3.61 -2.41
N ALA A 124 16.46 -2.50 -2.51
CA ALA A 124 17.55 -2.19 -1.58
C ALA A 124 17.04 -2.08 -0.14
N TYR A 125 15.88 -1.45 0.07
CA TYR A 125 15.24 -1.34 1.38
C TYR A 125 14.92 -2.71 2.00
N PHE A 126 14.26 -3.60 1.25
CA PHE A 126 13.86 -4.92 1.75
C PHE A 126 15.03 -5.90 1.86
N GLN A 127 16.07 -5.77 1.03
CA GLN A 127 17.29 -6.57 1.15
C GLN A 127 18.05 -6.24 2.44
N GLN A 128 18.17 -4.96 2.79
CA GLN A 128 18.84 -4.51 4.03
C GLN A 128 18.02 -4.79 5.29
N MET A 129 16.72 -5.06 5.18
CA MET A 129 15.85 -5.33 6.30
C MET A 129 16.06 -6.75 6.87
N GLY A 130 16.54 -6.90 8.10
CA GLY A 130 16.63 -8.21 8.76
C GLY A 130 15.26 -8.92 8.90
N VAL A 131 15.26 -10.26 8.96
CA VAL A 131 14.01 -11.06 9.04
C VAL A 131 13.15 -10.67 10.24
N GLY A 132 13.76 -10.49 11.42
CA GLY A 132 13.04 -10.04 12.62
C GLY A 132 12.36 -8.68 12.45
N LYS A 133 13.02 -7.75 11.72
CA LYS A 133 12.43 -6.45 11.38
C LYS A 133 11.26 -6.60 10.39
N LEU A 134 11.37 -7.47 9.40
CA LEU A 134 10.26 -7.75 8.47
C LEU A 134 9.05 -8.38 9.17
N ILE A 135 9.27 -9.28 10.14
CA ILE A 135 8.20 -9.86 10.96
C ILE A 135 7.50 -8.76 11.78
N ALA A 136 8.28 -7.92 12.47
CA ALA A 136 7.73 -6.82 13.26
C ALA A 136 6.96 -5.81 12.39
N PHE A 137 7.52 -5.47 11.23
CA PHE A 137 6.90 -4.59 10.24
C PHE A 137 5.58 -5.16 9.74
N THR A 138 5.57 -6.46 9.38
CA THR A 138 4.37 -7.21 8.98
C THR A 138 3.29 -7.19 10.06
N HIS A 139 3.65 -7.52 11.30
CA HIS A 139 2.71 -7.56 12.43
C HIS A 139 2.09 -6.18 12.69
N ALA A 140 2.93 -5.15 12.81
CA ALA A 140 2.48 -3.79 13.11
C ALA A 140 1.56 -3.23 12.02
N HIS A 141 1.90 -3.43 10.74
CA HIS A 141 1.09 -2.96 9.63
C HIS A 141 -0.21 -3.75 9.49
N LEU A 142 -0.17 -5.08 9.58
CA LEU A 142 -1.39 -5.88 9.49
C LEU A 142 -2.38 -5.52 10.61
N PHE A 143 -1.87 -5.34 11.84
CA PHE A 143 -2.67 -4.85 12.95
C PHE A 143 -3.20 -3.42 12.71
N GLY A 144 -2.34 -2.50 12.29
CA GLY A 144 -2.69 -1.11 12.02
C GLY A 144 -3.74 -0.97 10.92
N PHE A 145 -3.53 -1.62 9.78
CA PHE A 145 -4.46 -1.64 8.64
C PHE A 145 -5.80 -2.22 9.05
N THR A 146 -5.81 -3.38 9.72
CA THR A 146 -7.05 -4.03 10.15
C THR A 146 -7.81 -3.14 11.12
N THR A 147 -7.13 -2.58 12.12
CA THR A 147 -7.74 -1.72 13.14
C THR A 147 -8.29 -0.43 12.55
N SER A 148 -7.52 0.25 11.69
CA SER A 148 -7.96 1.50 11.06
C SER A 148 -9.17 1.27 10.15
N PHE A 149 -9.14 0.19 9.36
CA PHE A 149 -10.26 -0.22 8.52
C PHE A 149 -11.48 -0.63 9.35
N PHE A 150 -11.33 -1.24 10.51
CA PHE A 150 -12.48 -1.51 11.38
C PHE A 150 -13.08 -0.24 11.96
N ILE A 151 -12.26 0.66 12.50
CA ILE A 151 -12.71 1.88 13.16
C ILE A 151 -13.36 2.85 12.18
N ILE A 152 -12.89 2.93 10.94
CA ILE A 152 -13.44 3.80 9.90
C ILE A 152 -14.48 3.07 9.04
N GLY A 153 -14.21 1.83 8.67
CA GLY A 153 -15.01 1.07 7.72
C GLY A 153 -16.33 0.56 8.28
N ILE A 154 -16.40 0.13 9.55
CA ILE A 154 -17.68 -0.29 10.13
C ILE A 154 -18.66 0.90 10.18
N PRO A 155 -18.34 2.04 10.83
CA PRO A 155 -19.32 3.12 10.95
C PRO A 155 -19.71 3.68 9.58
N PHE A 156 -18.77 3.74 8.63
CA PHE A 156 -19.06 4.12 7.24
C PHE A 156 -20.04 3.13 6.57
N SER A 157 -19.78 1.83 6.68
CA SER A 157 -20.61 0.79 6.05
C SER A 157 -22.00 0.69 6.67
N LEU A 158 -22.12 0.98 7.97
CA LEU A 158 -23.40 1.06 8.68
C LEU A 158 -24.22 2.28 8.24
N HIS A 159 -23.58 3.44 8.07
CA HIS A 159 -24.25 4.65 7.62
C HIS A 159 -24.69 4.56 6.14
N PHE A 160 -23.86 3.95 5.28
CA PHE A 160 -24.14 3.73 3.86
C PHE A 160 -24.55 2.28 3.55
N ASN A 161 -25.43 1.71 4.38
CA ASN A 161 -25.78 0.29 4.33
C ASN A 161 -26.55 -0.17 3.08
N ARG A 162 -27.27 0.73 2.41
CA ARG A 162 -28.13 0.42 1.24
C ARG A 162 -27.44 0.59 -0.11
N LEU A 163 -26.16 0.96 -0.11
CA LEU A 163 -25.37 1.19 -1.33
C LEU A 163 -24.47 -0.01 -1.64
N LYS A 164 -24.88 -0.85 -2.60
CA LYS A 164 -24.12 -2.04 -3.06
C LYS A 164 -22.63 -1.77 -3.32
N PRO A 165 -22.23 -0.70 -4.03
CA PRO A 165 -20.82 -0.42 -4.28
C PRO A 165 -20.04 -0.07 -3.01
N TYR A 166 -20.69 0.52 -2.01
CA TYR A 166 -20.04 1.03 -0.81
C TYR A 166 -19.71 -0.10 0.16
N GLN A 167 -20.53 -1.16 0.15
CA GLN A 167 -20.26 -2.40 0.87
C GLN A 167 -19.00 -3.12 0.35
N TRP A 168 -18.51 -2.78 -0.85
CA TRP A 168 -17.25 -3.31 -1.39
C TRP A 168 -16.01 -2.53 -0.95
N ILE A 169 -16.15 -1.25 -0.61
CA ILE A 169 -15.00 -0.37 -0.32
C ILE A 169 -14.20 -0.90 0.88
N PHE A 170 -14.91 -1.30 1.95
CA PHE A 170 -14.31 -1.83 3.16
C PHE A 170 -13.56 -3.17 2.93
N PRO A 171 -14.19 -4.24 2.40
CA PRO A 171 -13.50 -5.51 2.16
C PRO A 171 -12.42 -5.43 1.07
N LEU A 172 -12.59 -4.56 0.06
CA LEU A 172 -11.59 -4.37 -1.00
C LEU A 172 -10.28 -3.79 -0.44
N GLY A 173 -10.36 -2.81 0.45
CA GLY A 173 -9.16 -2.25 1.08
C GLY A 173 -8.49 -3.24 2.04
N LEU A 174 -9.24 -4.04 2.79
CA LEU A 174 -8.67 -5.11 3.62
C LEU A 174 -7.98 -6.21 2.78
N ALA A 175 -8.59 -6.59 1.66
CA ALA A 175 -7.97 -7.52 0.70
C ALA A 175 -6.65 -6.95 0.14
N ALA A 176 -6.62 -5.65 -0.16
CA ALA A 176 -5.42 -4.97 -0.62
C ALA A 176 -4.33 -4.98 0.46
N SER A 177 -4.66 -4.66 1.72
CA SER A 177 -3.73 -4.73 2.85
C SER A 177 -3.11 -6.11 3.05
N CYS A 178 -3.92 -7.16 2.95
CA CYS A 178 -3.42 -8.53 3.08
C CYS A 178 -2.48 -8.90 1.94
N THR A 179 -2.83 -8.52 0.71
CA THR A 179 -2.02 -8.80 -0.48
C THR A 179 -0.70 -8.02 -0.45
N ASP A 180 -0.72 -6.76 0.02
CA ASP A 180 0.47 -5.91 0.14
C ASP A 180 1.50 -6.49 1.12
N VAL A 181 1.04 -6.97 2.27
CA VAL A 181 1.92 -7.64 3.24
C VAL A 181 2.60 -8.83 2.58
N ILE A 182 1.88 -9.66 1.81
CA ILE A 182 2.46 -10.81 1.12
C ILE A 182 3.50 -10.36 0.08
N SER A 183 3.24 -9.27 -0.66
CA SER A 183 4.19 -8.79 -1.66
C SER A 183 5.50 -8.30 -1.04
N TRP A 184 5.53 -7.77 0.17
CA TRP A 184 6.78 -7.40 0.85
C TRP A 184 7.73 -8.60 1.06
N TRP A 185 7.16 -9.74 1.44
CA TRP A 185 7.92 -10.99 1.53
C TRP A 185 8.38 -11.45 0.15
N GLY A 186 7.56 -11.26 -0.88
CA GLY A 186 7.91 -11.48 -2.28
C GLY A 186 9.09 -10.62 -2.75
N ILE A 187 9.10 -9.32 -2.42
CA ILE A 187 10.21 -8.39 -2.74
C ILE A 187 11.50 -8.89 -2.09
N LYS A 188 11.43 -9.28 -0.82
CA LYS A 188 12.62 -9.72 -0.08
C LYS A 188 13.21 -11.04 -0.59
N TYR A 189 12.37 -12.05 -0.81
CA TYR A 189 12.84 -13.42 -1.03
C TYR A 189 12.71 -13.93 -2.47
N VAL A 190 11.84 -13.34 -3.29
CA VAL A 190 11.52 -13.86 -4.62
C VAL A 190 12.04 -12.95 -5.72
N SER A 191 11.51 -11.74 -5.85
CA SER A 191 11.84 -10.82 -6.94
C SER A 191 11.46 -9.38 -6.60
N PRO A 192 12.26 -8.37 -7.01
CA PRO A 192 11.88 -6.97 -6.86
C PRO A 192 10.60 -6.61 -7.60
N HIS A 193 10.18 -7.38 -8.63
CA HIS A 193 8.95 -7.12 -9.39
C HIS A 193 7.66 -7.24 -8.55
N PHE A 194 7.71 -7.80 -7.34
CA PHE A 194 6.59 -7.73 -6.41
C PHE A 194 6.28 -6.29 -5.97
N GLU A 195 7.19 -5.35 -6.19
CA GLU A 195 6.96 -3.91 -6.00
C GLU A 195 5.72 -3.42 -6.75
N TYR A 196 5.48 -3.87 -7.98
CA TYR A 196 4.28 -3.49 -8.74
C TYR A 196 2.98 -3.89 -8.02
N VAL A 197 2.98 -5.03 -7.34
CA VAL A 197 1.83 -5.49 -6.54
C VAL A 197 1.66 -4.59 -5.32
N THR A 198 2.75 -4.25 -4.63
CA THR A 198 2.71 -3.31 -3.50
C THR A 198 2.19 -1.94 -3.92
N TRP A 199 2.62 -1.40 -5.06
CA TRP A 199 2.12 -0.13 -5.57
C TRP A 199 0.62 -0.17 -5.90
N TRP A 200 0.17 -1.24 -6.55
CA TRP A 200 -1.24 -1.48 -6.81
C TRP A 200 -2.06 -1.55 -5.52
N CYS A 201 -1.62 -2.37 -4.56
CA CYS A 201 -2.30 -2.54 -3.28
C CYS A 201 -2.31 -1.23 -2.49
N GLY A 202 -1.19 -0.49 -2.45
CA GLY A 202 -1.10 0.82 -1.83
C GLY A 202 -2.07 1.83 -2.42
N LEU A 203 -2.26 1.84 -3.75
CA LEU A 203 -3.25 2.68 -4.41
C LEU A 203 -4.68 2.28 -4.03
N VAL A 204 -5.04 1.00 -4.15
CA VAL A 204 -6.39 0.50 -3.83
C VAL A 204 -6.72 0.75 -2.36
N PHE A 205 -5.79 0.44 -1.47
CA PHE A 205 -5.88 0.71 -0.03
C PHE A 205 -6.12 2.20 0.23
N SER A 206 -5.29 3.06 -0.34
CA SER A 206 -5.36 4.52 -0.13
C SER A 206 -6.69 5.09 -0.61
N VAL A 207 -7.15 4.71 -1.79
CA VAL A 207 -8.42 5.16 -2.34
C VAL A 207 -9.59 4.70 -1.46
N CYS A 208 -9.64 3.42 -1.08
CA CYS A 208 -10.72 2.90 -0.24
C CYS A 208 -10.73 3.58 1.14
N TYR A 209 -9.55 3.71 1.75
CA TYR A 209 -9.38 4.30 3.07
C TYR A 209 -9.75 5.77 3.09
N LEU A 210 -9.18 6.58 2.18
CA LEU A 210 -9.45 8.01 2.10
C LEU A 210 -10.92 8.28 1.77
N TRP A 211 -11.54 7.47 0.91
CA TRP A 211 -12.96 7.57 0.62
C TRP A 211 -13.83 7.43 1.88
N MET A 212 -13.58 6.39 2.68
CA MET A 212 -14.32 6.17 3.92
C MET A 212 -14.01 7.22 4.97
N LEU A 213 -12.73 7.62 5.10
CA LEU A 213 -12.27 8.64 6.04
C LEU A 213 -12.92 9.99 5.75
N VAL A 214 -12.88 10.46 4.50
CA VAL A 214 -13.51 11.71 4.09
C VAL A 214 -15.02 11.64 4.30
N GLY A 215 -15.65 10.50 3.98
CA GLY A 215 -17.07 10.27 4.24
C GLY A 215 -17.43 10.46 5.72
N LEU A 216 -16.69 9.82 6.63
CA LEU A 216 -16.94 9.94 8.08
C LEU A 216 -16.62 11.32 8.63
N VAL A 217 -15.51 11.95 8.23
CA VAL A 217 -15.19 13.31 8.65
C VAL A 217 -16.31 14.26 8.24
N ARG A 218 -16.80 14.12 7.01
CA ARG A 218 -17.91 14.92 6.51
C ARG A 218 -19.19 14.67 7.31
N VAL A 219 -19.56 13.41 7.57
CA VAL A 219 -20.79 13.10 8.31
C VAL A 219 -20.71 13.64 9.74
N LEU A 220 -19.61 13.39 10.45
CA LEU A 220 -19.49 13.75 11.86
C LEU A 220 -19.28 15.26 12.10
N PHE A 221 -18.44 15.91 11.30
CA PHE A 221 -18.05 17.32 11.54
C PHE A 221 -18.83 18.32 10.67
N PHE A 222 -19.33 17.89 9.52
CA PHE A 222 -19.97 18.76 8.53
C PHE A 222 -21.33 18.22 8.02
N PRO A 223 -22.30 17.97 8.90
CA PRO A 223 -23.56 17.31 8.55
C PRO A 223 -24.39 18.06 7.49
N ARG A 224 -24.19 19.38 7.36
CA ARG A 224 -24.91 20.23 6.40
C ARG A 224 -24.38 20.14 4.96
N VAL A 225 -23.19 19.62 4.74
CA VAL A 225 -22.53 19.62 3.42
C VAL A 225 -22.93 18.36 2.68
N LYS A 226 -23.92 18.37 1.78
CA LYS A 226 -24.31 17.14 1.05
C LYS A 226 -23.28 16.72 0.00
N TRP A 227 -22.97 15.43 -0.06
CA TRP A 227 -22.11 14.81 -1.07
C TRP A 227 -22.89 13.77 -1.89
N PHE A 228 -22.34 13.37 -3.05
CA PHE A 228 -22.92 12.40 -3.98
C PHE A 228 -23.43 11.09 -3.33
N PRO A 229 -22.71 10.45 -2.39
CA PRO A 229 -23.21 9.27 -1.68
C PRO A 229 -24.52 9.51 -0.94
N ASP A 230 -24.70 10.70 -0.37
CA ASP A 230 -25.84 11.02 0.49
C ASP A 230 -27.13 11.08 -0.32
N PHE A 231 -27.10 11.71 -1.50
CA PHE A 231 -28.25 11.78 -2.38
C PHE A 231 -28.76 10.39 -2.76
N ILE A 232 -27.85 9.48 -3.09
CA ILE A 232 -28.22 8.10 -3.47
C ILE A 232 -28.75 7.34 -2.25
N ASN A 233 -28.12 7.51 -1.08
CA ASN A 233 -28.55 6.84 0.14
C ASN A 233 -29.94 7.30 0.58
N GLU A 234 -30.19 8.61 0.62
CA GLU A 234 -31.48 9.22 0.95
C GLU A 234 -32.58 8.77 -0.03
N ASP A 235 -32.30 8.77 -1.34
CA ASP A 235 -33.26 8.32 -2.36
C ASP A 235 -33.60 6.82 -2.22
N ARG A 236 -32.60 5.99 -1.92
CA ARG A 236 -32.80 4.55 -1.68
C ARG A 236 -33.56 4.30 -0.38
N GLN A 237 -33.27 5.06 0.67
CA GLN A 237 -33.99 5.03 1.95
C GLN A 237 -35.47 5.35 1.73
N LYS A 238 -35.76 6.45 1.03
CA LYS A 238 -37.13 6.87 0.74
C LYS A 238 -37.92 5.81 -0.03
N LYS A 239 -37.31 5.22 -1.08
CA LYS A 239 -37.93 4.13 -1.85
C LYS A 239 -38.20 2.89 -1.00
N TRP A 240 -37.29 2.55 -0.09
CA TRP A 240 -37.46 1.44 0.85
C TRP A 240 -38.64 1.66 1.78
N ASP A 241 -38.72 2.84 2.38
CA ASP A 241 -39.77 3.21 3.33
C ASP A 241 -41.16 3.25 2.67
N GLU A 242 -41.24 3.76 1.44
CA GLU A 242 -42.46 3.73 0.62
C GLU A 242 -42.90 2.30 0.25
N GLY A 243 -41.94 1.41 -0.02
CA GLY A 243 -42.21 0.00 -0.31
C GLY A 243 -42.76 -0.77 0.90
N HIS A 244 -42.17 -0.54 2.08
CA HIS A 244 -42.57 -1.23 3.31
C HIS A 244 -43.88 -0.69 3.90
N LYS A 245 -44.17 0.60 3.71
CA LYS A 245 -45.48 1.17 4.08
C LYS A 245 -46.63 0.61 3.24
N LYS A 246 -46.38 0.18 2.00
CA LYS A 246 -47.42 -0.46 1.15
C LYS A 246 -47.71 -1.92 1.52
N GLN A 247 -46.85 -2.55 2.33
CA GLN A 247 -46.97 -3.95 2.74
C GLN A 247 -47.53 -4.13 4.17
N ARG A 248 -47.74 -3.04 4.90
CA ARG A 248 -48.44 -3.00 6.20
C ARG A 248 -49.84 -2.45 6.03
#